data_AF-A0A6J4PZI7-F1
#
_entry.id   AF-A0A6J4PZI7-F1
#
_cell.length_a   1.000
_cell.length_b   1.000
_cell.length_c   1.000
_cell.angle_alpha   90.00
_cell.angle_beta   90.00
_cell.angle_gamma   90.00
#
_symmetry.space_group_name_H-M   'P 1'
#
loop_
_entity.id
_entity.type
_entity.pdbx_description
1 polymer ?
#
loop_
_entity_poly.entity_id
_entity_poly.type
_entity_poly.pdbx_seq_one_letter_code
_entity_poly.pdbx_strand_id
1 'polypeptide(L)' 'RRLTGKVEQKGYTLVPINLHWKSGKVKCEIALAKGKAEHDKRDTIKDREGKREVERAMKSRSR' A
#
# COMPACT_ATOMS: atom_id res chain seq x y z
N ARG A 1 -16.88 -14.69 -13.54
CA ARG A 1 -17.85 -13.64 -13.13
C ARG A 1 -17.81 -13.25 -11.64
N ARG A 2 -16.88 -13.75 -10.80
CA ARG A 2 -16.85 -13.44 -9.35
C ARG A 2 -16.07 -12.18 -8.94
N LEU A 3 -15.15 -11.69 -9.77
CA LEU A 3 -14.31 -10.52 -9.43
C LEU A 3 -15.02 -9.20 -9.76
N THR A 4 -15.73 -9.13 -10.89
CA THR A 4 -16.44 -7.92 -11.33
C THR A 4 -17.46 -7.44 -10.30
N GLY A 5 -18.31 -8.34 -9.78
CA GLY A 5 -19.30 -7.98 -8.76
C GLY A 5 -18.71 -7.62 -7.39
N LYS A 6 -17.47 -8.05 -7.09
CA LYS A 6 -16.76 -7.65 -5.86
C LYS A 6 -16.08 -6.28 -5.99
N VAL A 7 -15.73 -5.87 -7.20
CA VAL A 7 -15.20 -4.52 -7.49
C VAL A 7 -16.31 -3.48 -7.52
N GLU A 8 -17.50 -3.84 -7.98
CA GLU A 8 -18.70 -2.99 -7.90
C GLU A 8 -19.15 -2.75 -6.45
N GLN A 9 -18.75 -3.61 -5.52
CA GLN A 9 -19.01 -3.43 -4.10
C GLN A 9 -18.20 -2.24 -3.57
N LYS A 10 -18.92 -1.16 -3.21
CA LYS A 10 -18.38 0.14 -2.80
C LYS A 10 -17.26 -0.01 -1.75
N GLY A 11 -16.04 0.38 -2.11
CA GLY A 11 -14.87 0.40 -1.21
C GLY A 11 -13.81 -0.67 -1.44
N TYR A 12 -14.03 -1.60 -2.38
CA TYR A 12 -13.00 -2.56 -2.82
C TYR A 12 -12.36 -2.12 -4.14
N THR A 13 -11.05 -2.27 -4.25
CA THR A 13 -10.24 -1.92 -5.43
C THR A 13 -9.34 -3.10 -5.80
N LEU A 14 -9.18 -3.37 -7.10
CA LEU A 14 -8.19 -4.33 -7.57
C LEU A 14 -6.81 -3.69 -7.58
N VAL A 15 -5.84 -4.36 -6.95
CA VAL A 15 -4.46 -3.87 -6.86
C VAL A 15 -3.50 -4.97 -7.32
N PRO A 16 -2.55 -4.67 -8.21
CA PRO A 16 -1.49 -5.61 -8.56
C PRO A 16 -0.53 -5.78 -7.38
N ILE A 17 -0.28 -7.01 -6.96
CA ILE A 17 0.67 -7.31 -5.88
C ILE A 17 2.04 -7.66 -6.45
N ASN A 18 2.07 -8.45 -7.53
CA ASN A 18 3.31 -9.01 -8.03
C ASN A 18 3.27 -9.13 -9.55
N LEU A 19 4.30 -8.61 -10.21
CA LEU A 19 4.59 -8.89 -11.60
C LEU A 19 5.84 -9.78 -11.67
N HIS A 20 5.67 -11.01 -12.14
CA HIS A 20 6.75 -11.98 -12.23
C HIS A 20 6.79 -12.66 -13.59
N TRP A 21 7.97 -13.06 -14.02
CA TRP A 21 8.15 -13.80 -15.26
C TRP A 21 7.76 -15.26 -15.04
N LYS A 22 6.86 -15.78 -15.87
CA LYS A 22 6.50 -17.20 -15.89
C LYS A 22 6.30 -17.65 -17.32
N SER A 23 7.12 -18.62 -17.75
CA SER A 23 7.07 -19.21 -19.09
C SER A 23 7.24 -18.17 -20.21
N GLY A 24 8.22 -17.28 -20.08
CA GLY A 24 8.53 -16.26 -21.10
C GLY A 24 7.55 -15.09 -21.18
N LYS A 25 6.57 -15.01 -20.27
CA LYS A 25 5.60 -13.91 -20.20
C LYS A 25 5.58 -13.30 -18.80
N VAL A 26 5.30 -12.01 -18.70
CA VAL A 26 5.04 -11.36 -17.41
C VAL A 26 3.63 -11.73 -16.95
N LYS A 27 3.50 -12.29 -15.77
CA LYS A 27 2.23 -12.54 -15.09
C LYS A 27 2.04 -11.52 -13.98
N CYS A 28 0.82 -11.00 -13.91
CA CYS A 28 0.38 -10.10 -12.86
C CYS A 28 -0.55 -10.86 -11.91
N GLU A 29 -0.17 -10.90 -10.63
CA GLU A 29 -1.02 -11.36 -9.54
C GLU A 29 -1.78 -10.15 -8.97
N ILE A 30 -3.10 -10.28 -8.88
CA ILE A 30 -4.01 -9.18 -8.52
C ILE A 30 -4.79 -9.60 -7.28
N ALA A 31 -4.87 -8.71 -6.29
CA ALA A 31 -5.75 -8.87 -5.14
C ALA A 31 -6.84 -7.82 -5.09
N LEU A 32 -7.87 -8.14 -4.30
CA LEU A 32 -8.92 -7.22 -3.93
C LEU A 32 -8.53 -6.56 -2.59
N ALA A 33 -8.25 -5.27 -2.61
CA ALA A 33 -7.93 -4.49 -1.42
C ALA A 33 -9.12 -3.61 -1.02
N LYS A 34 -9.24 -3.29 0.28
CA LYS A 34 -10.17 -2.27 0.78
C LYS A 34 -9.35 -1.03 1.15
N GLY A 35 -9.82 0.16 0.76
CA GLY A 35 -9.18 1.41 1.16
C GLY A 35 -9.11 1.54 2.69
N LYS A 36 -7.98 2.04 3.20
CA LYS A 36 -7.77 2.28 4.64
C LYS A 36 -8.71 3.39 5.13
N ALA A 37 -9.29 3.24 6.32
CA ALA A 37 -10.21 4.22 6.89
C ALA A 37 -9.49 5.55 7.17
N GLU A 38 -10.19 6.68 7.07
CA GLU A 38 -9.63 8.03 7.30
C GLU A 38 -9.01 8.18 8.70
N HIS A 39 -9.57 7.50 9.70
CA HIS A 39 -9.02 7.48 11.06
C HIS A 39 -7.61 6.88 11.08
N ASP A 40 -7.44 5.68 10.51
CA ASP A 40 -6.14 5.00 10.52
C ASP A 40 -5.09 5.71 9.65
N LYS A 41 -5.50 6.57 8.71
CA LYS A 41 -4.57 7.42 7.93
C LYS A 41 -3.89 8.44 8.83
N ARG A 42 -4.60 9.04 9.79
CA ARG A 42 -4.02 10.03 10.71
C ARG A 42 -2.91 9.44 11.56
N ASP A 43 -3.13 8.25 12.12
CA ASP A 43 -2.13 7.58 12.96
C ASP A 43 -0.92 7.16 12.13
N THR A 44 -1.15 6.66 10.91
CA THR A 44 -0.06 6.31 9.98
C THR A 44 0.78 7.54 9.58
N ILE A 45 0.13 8.70 9.40
CA ILE A 45 0.82 9.95 9.05
C ILE A 45 1.67 10.42 10.23
N LYS A 46 1.12 10.40 11.46
CA LYS A 46 1.85 10.75 12.68
C LYS A 46 3.06 9.87 12.90
N ASP A 47 2.91 8.55 12.78
CA ASP A 47 4.02 7.60 12.93
C ASP A 47 5.12 7.82 11.88
N ARG A 48 4.73 8.12 10.64
CA ARG A 48 5.67 8.38 9.54
C ARG A 48 6.42 9.70 9.76
N GLU A 49 5.75 10.74 10.22
CA GLU A 49 6.36 12.03 10.53
C GLU A 49 7.32 11.91 11.72
N GLY A 50 6.90 11.24 12.80
CA GLY A 50 7.75 10.97 13.97
C GLY A 50 9.02 10.20 13.60
N LYS A 51 8.92 9.15 12.77
CA LYS A 51 10.10 8.42 12.28
C LYS A 51 11.04 9.31 11.46
N ARG A 52 10.50 10.14 10.56
CA ARG A 52 11.31 11.06 9.74
C ARG A 52 12.00 12.12 10.57
N GLU A 53 11.37 12.62 11.63
CA GLU A 53 11.96 13.60 12.53
C GLU A 53 13.13 13.00 13.32
N VAL A 54 12.92 11.80 13.87
CA VAL A 54 13.98 11.03 14.58
C VAL A 54 15.16 10.73 13.65
N GLU A 55 14.90 10.26 12.43
CA GLU A 55 15.95 10.01 11.42
C GLU A 55 16.75 11.28 11.08
N ARG A 56 16.07 12.44 10.94
CA ARG A 56 16.75 13.72 10.68
C ARG A 56 17.59 14.18 11.87
N ALA A 57 17.08 14.06 13.10
CA ALA A 57 17.81 14.43 14.31
C ALA A 57 19.04 13.56 14.56
N MET A 58 18.94 12.25 14.28
CA MET A 58 20.11 11.35 14.33
C MET A 58 21.14 11.70 13.26
N LYS A 59 20.69 12.06 12.04
CA LYS A 59 21.59 12.44 10.94
C LYS A 59 22.28 13.79 11.17
N SER A 60 21.63 14.76 11.82
CA SER A 60 22.24 16.05 12.16
C SER A 60 23.25 15.95 13.30
N ARG A 61 23.09 15.00 14.23
CA ARG A 61 24.02 14.78 15.35
C ARG A 61 25.29 14.01 14.96
N SER A 62 25.32 13.40 13.78
CA SER A 62 26.46 12.65 13.24
C SER A 62 27.38 13.49 12.33
N ARG A 63 27.13 14.80 12.20
CA ARG A 63 28.02 15.79 11.59
C ARG A 63 28.66 16.64 12.67
#